data_AF-A0A090D0P4-F1
#
_entry.id   AF-A0A090D0P4-F1
#
_cell.length_a   1.000
_cell.length_b   1.000
_cell.length_c   1.000
_cell.angle_alpha   90.00
_cell.angle_beta   90.00
_cell.angle_gamma   90.00
#
_symmetry.space_group_name_H-M   'P 1'
#
loop_
_entity.id
_entity.type
_entity.pdbx_description
1 polymer ?
#
loop_
_entity_poly.entity_id
_entity_poly.type
_entity_poly.pdbx_seq_one_letter_code
_entity_poly.pdbx_strand_id
1 'polypeptide(L)'
;MSYDEELVSLRITLKKIFALPISRLTYKQVLNAVSREIKEEVNIKEALEALLTGNFKEDPHNKRRSGLLRTLLEEFCIPVRVSKDFEEKGEHLFFMISENYKFKDTDYLVHRLKRVDGSEFQFITDFETTFTILEHFSKRVQEVKNDQFKEKKNRERLEKLIESLNDLVSSSEES
;
A
#
# COMPACT_ATOMS: atom_id res chain seq x y z
N MET A 1 -6.16 3.73 -36.39
CA MET A 1 -5.96 4.61 -35.22
C MET A 1 -4.46 4.70 -35.05
N SER A 2 -3.91 5.90 -35.02
CA SER A 2 -2.49 6.08 -34.75
C SER A 2 -2.21 5.82 -33.27
N TYR A 3 -1.00 5.42 -32.91
CA TYR A 3 -0.64 5.20 -31.50
C TYR A 3 -0.87 6.45 -30.63
N ASP A 4 -0.68 7.64 -31.21
CA ASP A 4 -0.96 8.91 -30.53
C ASP A 4 -2.45 9.07 -30.18
N GLU A 5 -3.37 8.62 -31.05
CA GLU A 5 -4.82 8.59 -30.78
C GLU A 5 -5.17 7.54 -29.72
N GLU A 6 -4.49 6.38 -29.74
CA GLU A 6 -4.64 5.33 -28.74
C GLU A 6 -4.24 5.84 -27.34
N LEU A 7 -3.13 6.57 -27.22
CA LEU A 7 -2.69 7.19 -25.97
C LEU A 7 -3.68 8.25 -25.45
N VAL A 8 -4.29 9.03 -26.34
CA VAL A 8 -5.34 9.99 -25.97
C VAL A 8 -6.59 9.26 -25.47
N SER A 9 -7.01 8.19 -26.15
CA SER A 9 -8.16 7.37 -25.72
C SER A 9 -7.91 6.69 -24.37
N LEU A 10 -6.71 6.13 -24.20
CA LEU A 10 -6.27 5.54 -22.94
C LEU A 10 -6.32 6.57 -21.80
N ARG A 11 -5.79 7.77 -22.03
CA ARG A 11 -5.85 8.86 -21.03
C ARG A 11 -7.28 9.17 -20.60
N ILE A 12 -8.21 9.29 -21.56
CA ILE A 12 -9.63 9.55 -21.25
C ILE A 12 -10.23 8.40 -20.43
N THR A 13 -9.90 7.16 -20.76
CA THR A 13 -10.38 5.98 -20.03
C THR A 13 -9.81 5.91 -18.62
N LEU A 14 -8.51 6.15 -18.44
CA LEU A 14 -7.87 6.19 -17.12
C LEU A 14 -8.45 7.31 -16.26
N LYS A 15 -8.75 8.49 -16.82
CA LYS A 15 -9.49 9.56 -16.10
C LYS A 15 -10.82 9.07 -15.54
N LYS A 16 -11.58 8.29 -16.32
CA LYS A 16 -12.87 7.73 -15.86
C LYS A 16 -12.68 6.70 -14.75
N ILE A 17 -11.68 5.83 -14.88
CA ILE A 17 -11.37 4.80 -13.86
C ILE A 17 -10.99 5.47 -12.53
N PHE A 18 -10.05 6.42 -12.58
CA PHE A 18 -9.52 7.08 -11.38
C PHE A 18 -10.37 8.26 -10.88
N ALA A 19 -11.47 8.61 -11.56
CA ALA A 19 -12.49 9.49 -11.01
C ALA A 19 -13.29 8.82 -9.88
N LEU A 20 -13.25 7.49 -9.79
CA LEU A 20 -13.88 6.71 -8.73
C LEU A 20 -12.83 6.31 -7.67
N PRO A 21 -13.25 6.06 -6.41
CA PRO A 21 -12.36 5.53 -5.38
C PRO A 21 -11.65 4.26 -5.84
N ILE A 22 -10.34 4.18 -5.58
CA ILE A 22 -9.55 2.99 -5.90
C ILE A 22 -10.07 1.81 -5.09
N SER A 23 -10.20 0.66 -5.77
CA SER A 23 -10.70 -0.60 -5.23
C SER A 23 -9.82 -1.77 -5.68
N ARG A 24 -10.11 -2.97 -5.16
CA ARG A 24 -9.43 -4.22 -5.58
C ARG A 24 -9.55 -4.55 -7.05
N LEU A 25 -10.53 -3.97 -7.75
CA LEU A 25 -10.74 -4.20 -9.18
C LEU A 25 -10.10 -3.12 -10.04
N THR A 26 -9.65 -2.02 -9.46
CA THR A 26 -9.15 -0.86 -10.21
C THR A 26 -7.94 -1.21 -11.05
N TYR A 27 -6.98 -2.00 -10.53
CA TYR A 27 -5.83 -2.42 -11.34
C TYR A 27 -6.24 -3.30 -12.51
N LYS A 28 -7.18 -4.24 -12.33
CA LYS A 28 -7.74 -5.05 -13.43
C LYS A 28 -8.46 -4.18 -14.47
N GLN A 29 -9.15 -3.12 -14.03
CA GLN A 29 -9.75 -2.14 -14.94
C GLN A 29 -8.69 -1.38 -15.74
N VAL A 30 -7.55 -1.04 -15.13
CA VAL A 30 -6.40 -0.44 -15.82
C VAL A 30 -5.84 -1.40 -16.87
N LEU A 31 -5.58 -2.66 -16.51
CA LEU A 31 -5.09 -3.66 -17.46
C LEU A 31 -6.05 -3.81 -18.65
N ASN A 32 -7.35 -3.93 -18.38
CA ASN A 32 -8.38 -4.02 -19.41
C ASN A 32 -8.45 -2.75 -20.28
N ALA A 33 -8.26 -1.56 -19.70
CA ALA A 33 -8.21 -0.31 -20.45
C ALA A 33 -7.01 -0.30 -21.40
N VAL A 34 -5.81 -0.65 -20.92
CA VAL A 34 -4.63 -0.68 -21.78
C VAL A 34 -4.80 -1.66 -22.93
N SER A 35 -5.26 -2.88 -22.65
CA SER A 35 -5.49 -3.90 -23.69
C SER A 35 -6.61 -3.57 -24.67
N ARG A 36 -7.56 -2.69 -24.29
CA ARG A 36 -8.66 -2.28 -25.17
C ARG A 36 -8.30 -1.09 -26.04
N GLU A 37 -7.59 -0.11 -25.49
CA GLU A 37 -7.29 1.14 -26.18
C GLU A 37 -6.03 1.04 -27.04
N ILE A 38 -5.08 0.16 -26.69
CA ILE A 38 -3.84 -0.08 -27.46
C ILE A 38 -3.94 -1.41 -28.19
N LYS A 39 -3.66 -1.42 -29.50
CA LYS A 39 -3.90 -2.59 -30.36
C LYS A 39 -2.70 -3.52 -30.51
N GLU A 40 -1.50 -2.95 -30.55
CA GLU A 40 -0.27 -3.74 -30.74
C GLU A 40 0.26 -4.24 -29.40
N GLU A 41 0.59 -5.53 -29.32
CA GLU A 41 1.07 -6.17 -28.08
C GLU A 41 2.35 -5.52 -27.54
N VAL A 42 3.25 -5.08 -28.43
CA VAL A 42 4.49 -4.38 -28.07
C VAL A 42 4.17 -3.07 -27.36
N ASN A 43 3.21 -2.31 -27.88
CA ASN A 43 2.81 -1.03 -27.32
C ASN A 43 2.03 -1.20 -26.00
N ILE A 44 1.27 -2.29 -25.84
CA ILE A 44 0.62 -2.63 -24.56
C ILE A 44 1.67 -2.83 -23.46
N LYS A 45 2.70 -3.65 -23.74
CA LYS A 45 3.78 -3.91 -22.78
C LYS A 45 4.52 -2.63 -22.42
N GLU A 46 4.86 -1.84 -23.43
CA GLU A 46 5.52 -0.55 -23.24
C GLU A 46 4.68 0.40 -22.37
N ALA A 47 3.39 0.55 -22.66
CA ALA A 47 2.50 1.44 -21.90
C ALA A 47 2.30 0.97 -20.45
N LEU A 48 2.15 -0.33 -20.22
CA LEU A 48 2.04 -0.90 -18.87
C LEU A 48 3.33 -0.71 -18.08
N GLU A 49 4.48 -1.02 -18.69
CA GLU A 49 5.78 -0.84 -18.06
C GLU A 49 6.01 0.64 -17.72
N ALA A 50 5.69 1.55 -18.64
CA ALA A 50 5.81 2.98 -18.41
C ALA A 50 4.90 3.43 -17.26
N LEU A 51 3.62 3.03 -17.23
CA LEU A 51 2.69 3.37 -16.16
C LEU A 51 3.14 2.84 -14.78
N LEU A 52 3.75 1.66 -14.74
CA LEU A 52 4.22 1.05 -13.49
C LEU A 52 5.58 1.58 -13.04
N THR A 53 6.47 1.94 -13.95
CA THR A 53 7.86 2.33 -13.63
C THR A 53 8.06 3.84 -13.64
N GLY A 54 7.17 4.59 -14.29
CA GLY A 54 7.37 6.02 -14.58
C GLY A 54 8.49 6.27 -15.59
N ASN A 55 9.12 5.21 -16.12
CA ASN A 55 10.22 5.29 -17.05
C ASN A 55 9.70 4.97 -18.46
N PHE A 56 10.06 5.81 -19.42
CA PHE A 56 9.81 5.54 -20.83
C PHE A 56 11.02 5.96 -21.65
N LYS A 57 11.21 5.31 -22.80
CA LYS A 57 12.23 5.73 -23.76
C LYS A 57 11.68 6.91 -24.54
N GLU A 58 12.23 8.10 -24.33
CA GLU A 58 11.91 9.25 -25.15
C GLU A 58 12.41 9.01 -26.58
N ASP A 59 11.50 9.10 -27.55
CA ASP A 59 11.88 9.14 -28.96
C ASP A 59 12.16 10.61 -29.33
N PRO A 60 13.43 10.98 -29.60
CA PRO A 60 13.78 12.35 -29.99
C PRO A 60 13.19 12.76 -31.34
N HIS A 61 12.79 11.80 -32.19
CA HIS A 61 12.18 12.06 -33.49
C HIS A 61 10.66 12.25 -33.41
N ASN A 62 10.02 11.85 -32.31
CA ASN A 62 8.57 12.01 -32.11
C ASN A 62 8.23 12.76 -30.81
N LYS A 63 8.50 14.08 -30.83
CA LYS A 63 8.21 14.99 -29.70
C LYS A 63 6.75 14.98 -29.26
N ARG A 64 5.81 14.79 -30.18
CA ARG A 64 4.37 14.74 -29.86
C ARG A 64 4.05 13.52 -29.01
N ARG A 65 4.48 12.33 -29.44
CA ARG A 65 4.29 11.08 -28.71
C ARG A 65 4.95 11.13 -27.34
N SER A 66 6.20 11.59 -27.28
CA SER A 66 6.94 11.75 -26.03
C SER A 66 6.21 12.70 -25.06
N GLY A 67 5.61 13.77 -25.57
CA GLY A 67 4.76 14.67 -24.78
C GLY A 67 3.49 14.01 -24.25
N LEU A 68 2.77 13.25 -25.08
CA LEU A 68 1.56 12.54 -24.67
C LEU A 68 1.83 11.47 -23.62
N LEU A 69 2.90 10.67 -23.80
CA LEU A 69 3.34 9.68 -22.82
C LEU A 69 3.70 10.35 -21.50
N ARG A 70 4.49 11.43 -21.54
CA ARG A 70 4.85 12.19 -20.34
C ARG A 70 3.62 12.65 -19.56
N THR A 71 2.65 13.27 -20.22
CA THR A 71 1.40 13.70 -19.56
C THR A 71 0.64 12.52 -18.96
N LEU A 72 0.58 11.38 -19.66
CA LEU A 72 -0.08 10.18 -19.16
C LEU A 72 0.62 9.62 -17.91
N LEU A 73 1.95 9.66 -17.86
CA LEU A 73 2.73 9.21 -16.71
C LEU A 73 2.64 10.15 -15.51
N GLU A 74 2.73 11.46 -15.76
CA GLU A 74 2.56 12.48 -14.72
C GLU A 74 1.20 12.37 -14.04
N GLU A 75 0.14 12.08 -14.80
CA GLU A 75 -1.22 11.93 -14.28
C GLU A 75 -1.47 10.56 -13.62
N PHE A 76 -0.98 9.45 -14.20
CA PHE A 76 -1.47 8.11 -13.85
C PHE A 76 -0.43 7.16 -13.27
N CYS A 77 0.86 7.48 -13.26
CA CYS A 77 1.87 6.56 -12.73
C CYS A 77 1.61 6.20 -11.26
N ILE A 78 1.40 7.21 -10.40
CA ILE A 78 1.13 6.98 -8.98
C ILE A 78 -0.23 6.28 -8.75
N PRO A 79 -1.36 6.74 -9.32
CA PRO A 79 -2.63 6.04 -9.17
C PRO A 79 -2.61 4.57 -9.62
N VAL A 80 -1.92 4.26 -10.72
CA VAL A 80 -1.78 2.88 -11.22
C VAL A 80 -1.00 2.03 -10.22
N ARG A 81 0.13 2.53 -9.71
CA ARG A 81 0.92 1.84 -8.67
C ARG A 81 0.09 1.59 -7.40
N VAL A 82 -0.61 2.61 -6.93
CA VAL A 82 -1.48 2.49 -5.75
C VAL A 82 -2.58 1.45 -6.00
N SER A 83 -3.19 1.43 -7.18
CA SER A 83 -4.21 0.42 -7.50
C SER A 83 -3.66 -1.01 -7.52
N LYS A 84 -2.40 -1.18 -7.92
CA LYS A 84 -1.70 -2.47 -7.87
C LYS A 84 -1.42 -2.89 -6.42
N ASP A 85 -0.91 -1.97 -5.59
CA ASP A 85 -0.71 -2.21 -4.17
C ASP A 85 -2.02 -2.57 -3.45
N PHE A 86 -3.12 -1.95 -3.86
CA PHE A 86 -4.47 -2.21 -3.35
C PHE A 86 -4.97 -3.62 -3.71
N GLU A 87 -4.68 -4.09 -4.93
CA GLU A 87 -5.00 -5.44 -5.36
C GLU A 87 -4.18 -6.48 -4.57
N GLU A 88 -2.87 -6.27 -4.46
CA GLU A 88 -1.96 -7.24 -3.83
C GLU A 88 -2.06 -7.26 -2.30
N LYS A 89 -2.23 -6.08 -1.67
CA LYS A 89 -2.04 -5.89 -0.22
C LYS A 89 -3.13 -5.03 0.42
N GLY A 90 -4.27 -4.78 -0.23
CA GLY A 90 -5.29 -3.86 0.27
C GLY A 90 -5.76 -4.14 1.72
N GLU A 91 -5.78 -5.40 2.14
CA GLU A 91 -6.19 -5.78 3.51
C GLU A 91 -5.09 -5.59 4.57
N HIS A 92 -3.85 -5.32 4.15
CA HIS A 92 -2.73 -5.19 5.08
C HIS A 92 -2.85 -3.89 5.88
N LEU A 93 -2.39 -3.94 7.13
CA LEU A 93 -2.25 -2.75 7.97
C LEU A 93 -1.26 -1.78 7.33
N PHE A 94 -1.68 -0.53 7.13
CA PHE A 94 -0.83 0.55 6.60
C PHE A 94 -0.24 1.38 7.74
N PHE A 95 -1.07 1.86 8.66
CA PHE A 95 -0.61 2.47 9.91
C PHE A 95 -1.61 2.32 11.05
N MET A 96 -1.14 2.56 12.28
CA MET A 96 -1.94 2.62 13.49
C MET A 96 -1.57 3.87 14.27
N ILE A 97 -2.57 4.58 14.79
CA ILE A 97 -2.40 5.67 15.75
C ILE A 97 -3.09 5.26 17.05
N SER A 98 -2.47 5.55 18.18
CA SER A 98 -2.99 5.26 19.52
C SER A 98 -2.95 6.53 20.35
N GLU A 99 -4.08 6.91 20.94
CA GLU A 99 -4.22 8.10 21.78
C GLU A 99 -4.68 7.71 23.19
N ASN A 100 -4.06 8.29 24.22
CA ASN A 100 -4.51 8.13 25.60
C ASN A 100 -5.78 8.95 25.83
N TYR A 101 -6.80 8.32 26.39
CA TYR A 101 -8.06 8.95 26.76
C TYR A 101 -8.42 8.59 28.19
N LYS A 102 -8.50 9.60 29.06
CA LYS A 102 -8.90 9.41 30.45
C LYS A 102 -10.40 9.64 30.60
N PHE A 103 -11.11 8.63 31.10
CA PHE A 103 -12.52 8.76 31.44
C PHE A 103 -12.75 8.33 32.89
N LYS A 104 -13.14 9.30 33.72
CA LYS A 104 -13.17 9.14 35.19
C LYS A 104 -11.77 8.73 35.70
N ASP A 105 -11.69 7.64 36.45
CA ASP A 105 -10.46 7.11 37.06
C ASP A 105 -9.86 5.95 36.24
N THR A 106 -10.23 5.81 34.96
CA THR A 106 -9.72 4.76 34.08
C THR A 106 -9.09 5.39 32.84
N ASP A 107 -7.87 4.96 32.54
CA ASP A 107 -7.15 5.32 31.33
C ASP A 107 -7.46 4.29 30.23
N TYR A 108 -7.85 4.80 29.07
CA TYR A 108 -8.14 4.03 27.86
C TYR A 108 -7.18 4.43 26.75
N LEU A 109 -6.94 3.49 25.83
CA LEU A 109 -6.25 3.73 24.57
C LEU A 109 -7.26 3.68 23.42
N VAL A 110 -7.34 4.77 22.67
CA VAL A 110 -8.14 4.83 21.45
C VAL A 110 -7.24 4.55 20.27
N HIS A 111 -7.46 3.42 19.59
CA HIS A 111 -6.69 3.00 18.44
C HIS A 111 -7.45 3.27 17.15
N ARG A 112 -6.76 3.84 16.16
CA ARG A 112 -7.24 3.99 14.78
C ARG A 112 -6.28 3.27 13.85
N LEU A 113 -6.78 2.23 13.19
CA LEU A 113 -6.08 1.49 12.15
C LEU A 113 -6.48 2.02 10.79
N LYS A 114 -5.50 2.17 9.91
CA LYS A 114 -5.75 2.35 8.48
C LYS A 114 -5.11 1.21 7.71
N ARG A 115 -5.87 0.60 6.81
CA ARG A 115 -5.37 -0.42 5.87
C ARG A 115 -4.84 0.22 4.59
N VAL A 116 -4.09 -0.55 3.79
CA VAL A 116 -3.64 -0.11 2.46
C VAL A 116 -4.84 0.24 1.58
N ASP A 117 -5.98 -0.42 1.80
CA ASP A 117 -7.23 -0.12 1.10
C ASP A 117 -7.88 1.22 1.49
N GLY A 118 -7.28 1.96 2.43
CA GLY A 118 -7.80 3.22 2.93
C GLY A 118 -8.94 3.08 3.94
N SER A 119 -9.46 1.87 4.17
CA SER A 119 -10.48 1.64 5.20
C SER A 119 -9.90 1.87 6.58
N GLU A 120 -10.71 2.49 7.43
CA GLU A 120 -10.35 2.80 8.80
C GLU A 120 -11.19 1.99 9.78
N PHE A 121 -10.55 1.54 10.86
CA PHE A 121 -11.20 0.83 11.94
C PHE A 121 -10.73 1.41 13.27
N GLN A 122 -11.69 1.76 14.13
CA GLN A 122 -11.42 2.27 15.46
C GLN A 122 -11.82 1.22 16.50
N PHE A 123 -10.96 1.02 17.50
CA PHE A 123 -11.28 0.24 18.68
C PHE A 123 -10.64 0.87 19.92
N ILE A 124 -11.17 0.52 21.10
CA ILE A 124 -10.73 1.07 22.38
C ILE A 124 -10.28 -0.10 23.24
N THR A 125 -9.17 0.08 23.94
CA THR A 125 -8.68 -0.87 24.93
C THR A 125 -8.46 -0.17 26.26
N ASP A 126 -8.61 -0.91 27.34
CA ASP A 126 -7.94 -0.60 28.61
C ASP A 126 -6.56 -1.29 28.64
N PHE A 127 -5.83 -1.14 29.74
CA PHE A 127 -4.52 -1.78 29.91
C PHE A 127 -4.59 -3.31 29.82
N GLU A 128 -5.57 -3.94 30.47
CA GLU A 128 -5.75 -5.41 30.45
C GLU A 128 -6.01 -5.96 29.04
N THR A 129 -6.87 -5.29 28.28
CA THR A 129 -7.16 -5.66 26.89
C THR A 129 -5.94 -5.46 26.01
N THR A 130 -5.11 -4.44 26.29
CA THR A 130 -3.86 -4.20 25.57
C THR A 130 -2.87 -5.34 25.78
N PHE A 131 -2.69 -5.82 27.01
CA PHE A 131 -1.88 -7.00 27.28
C PHE A 131 -2.42 -8.25 26.60
N THR A 132 -3.74 -8.45 26.61
CA THR A 132 -4.38 -9.56 25.90
C THR A 132 -4.06 -9.57 24.40
N ILE A 133 -4.03 -8.39 23.76
CA ILE A 133 -3.65 -8.23 22.35
C ILE A 133 -2.16 -8.54 22.14
N LEU A 134 -1.28 -8.05 23.02
CA LEU A 134 0.16 -8.32 22.95
C LEU A 134 0.47 -9.83 23.07
N GLU A 135 -0.19 -10.52 24.00
CA GLU A 135 -0.08 -11.98 24.14
C GLU A 135 -0.54 -12.71 22.88
N HIS A 136 -1.68 -12.30 22.31
CA HIS A 136 -2.19 -12.88 21.08
C HIS A 136 -1.17 -12.76 19.94
N PHE A 137 -0.65 -11.56 19.69
CA PHE A 137 0.34 -11.35 18.63
C PHE A 137 1.65 -12.09 18.90
N SER A 138 2.08 -12.18 20.16
CA SER A 138 3.28 -12.94 20.52
C SER A 138 3.13 -14.43 20.20
N LYS A 139 1.96 -15.03 20.49
CA LYS A 139 1.64 -16.42 20.11
C LYS A 139 1.62 -16.59 18.59
N ARG A 140 1.06 -15.64 17.84
CA ARG A 140 1.09 -15.66 16.37
C ARG A 140 2.52 -15.63 15.82
N VAL A 141 3.42 -14.83 16.41
CA VAL A 141 4.84 -14.82 16.03
C VAL A 141 5.51 -16.16 16.30
N GLN A 142 5.19 -16.82 17.41
CA GLN A 142 5.71 -18.16 17.73
C GLN A 142 5.22 -19.26 16.76
N GLU A 143 4.01 -19.12 16.23
CA GLU A 143 3.42 -20.07 15.27
C GLU A 143 3.98 -19.94 13.85
N VAL A 144 4.57 -18.80 13.51
CA VAL A 144 5.25 -18.63 12.23
C VAL A 144 6.37 -19.67 12.15
N LYS A 145 6.20 -20.65 11.26
CA LYS A 145 7.14 -21.77 11.06
C LYS A 145 8.59 -21.26 10.97
N ASN A 146 9.52 -22.04 11.52
CA ASN A 146 10.95 -21.74 11.62
C ASN A 146 11.58 -21.10 10.38
N ASP A 147 11.07 -21.34 9.17
CA ASP A 147 11.66 -20.83 7.92
C ASP A 147 11.57 -19.31 7.73
N GLN A 148 10.48 -18.65 8.13
CA GLN A 148 10.42 -17.17 8.11
C GLN A 148 11.20 -16.55 9.28
N PHE A 149 11.35 -17.30 10.37
CA PHE A 149 12.12 -16.88 11.55
C PHE A 149 13.63 -16.98 11.32
N LYS A 150 14.07 -17.89 10.45
CA LYS A 150 15.47 -18.01 9.98
C LYS A 150 15.89 -16.83 9.12
N GLU A 151 14.96 -16.03 8.60
CA GLU A 151 15.32 -14.78 7.92
C GLU A 151 15.95 -13.82 8.93
N LYS A 152 17.23 -13.49 8.71
CA LYS A 152 18.03 -12.62 9.59
C LYS A 152 17.29 -11.33 9.97
N LYS A 153 16.60 -10.72 9.01
CA LYS A 153 15.82 -9.49 9.20
C LYS A 153 14.70 -9.64 10.25
N ASN A 154 14.00 -10.77 10.27
CA ASN A 154 12.88 -10.98 11.19
C ASN A 154 13.40 -11.25 12.60
N ARG A 155 14.49 -12.01 12.71
CA ARG A 155 15.19 -12.24 13.97
C ARG A 155 15.70 -10.95 14.60
N GLU A 156 16.42 -10.12 13.83
CA GLU A 156 16.93 -8.82 14.32
C GLU A 156 15.79 -7.89 14.79
N ARG A 157 14.63 -7.92 14.12
CA ARG A 157 13.46 -7.13 14.56
C ARG A 157 12.86 -7.65 15.86
N LEU A 158 12.83 -8.96 16.06
CA LEU A 158 12.32 -9.55 17.29
C LEU A 158 13.27 -9.29 18.47
N GLU A 159 14.58 -9.42 18.27
CA GLU A 159 15.59 -9.14 19.30
C GLU A 159 15.45 -7.69 19.81
N LYS A 160 15.31 -6.71 18.90
CA LYS A 160 15.05 -5.31 19.26
C LYS A 160 13.74 -5.10 20.02
N LEU A 161 12.69 -5.84 19.66
CA LEU A 161 11.41 -5.77 20.36
C LEU A 161 11.54 -6.30 21.79
N ILE A 162 12.25 -7.42 21.97
CA ILE A 162 12.51 -8.01 23.29
C ILE A 162 13.33 -7.05 24.16
N GLU A 163 14.38 -6.45 23.61
CA GLU A 163 15.18 -5.42 24.32
C GLU A 163 14.29 -4.26 24.78
N SER A 164 13.47 -3.70 23.88
CA SER A 164 12.57 -2.58 24.21
C SER A 164 11.55 -2.95 25.30
N LEU A 165 11.07 -4.19 25.31
CA LEU A 165 10.14 -4.67 26.33
C LEU A 165 10.84 -4.87 27.69
N ASN A 166 12.08 -5.35 27.70
CA ASN A 166 12.86 -5.48 28.93
C ASN A 166 13.17 -4.10 29.54
N ASP A 167 13.55 -3.13 28.71
CA ASP A 167 13.78 -1.76 29.16
C ASP A 167 12.51 -1.13 29.76
N LEU A 168 11.34 -1.43 29.18
CA LEU A 168 10.05 -0.99 29.71
C LEU A 168 9.77 -1.60 31.10
N VAL A 169 10.07 -2.89 31.30
CA VAL A 169 9.89 -3.55 32.60
C VAL A 169 10.85 -2.94 33.63
N SER A 170 12.14 -2.80 33.31
CA SER A 170 13.12 -2.24 34.23
C SER A 170 12.81 -0.80 34.64
N SER A 171 12.33 0.03 33.70
CA SER A 171 11.94 1.41 34.01
C SER A 171 10.66 1.51 34.85
N SER A 172 9.79 0.50 34.82
CA SER A 172 8.58 0.44 35.64
C SER A 172 8.82 0.00 37.08
N GLU A 173 9.97 -0.64 37.38
CA GLU A 173 10.37 -1.02 38.74
C GLU A 173 11.00 0.15 39.53
N GLU A 174 11.42 1.21 38.82
CA GLU A 174 12.06 2.40 39.41
C GLU A 174 11.08 3.55 39.74
N SER A 175 9.79 3.39 39.42
CA SER A 175 8.71 4.38 39.57
C SER A 175 7.63 3.92 40.55
#